data_AF-A0A5S4YNV1-F1
#
_entry.id   AF-A0A5S4YNV1-F1
#
_cell.length_a   1.000
_cell.length_b   1.000
_cell.length_c   1.000
_cell.angle_alpha   90.00
_cell.angle_beta   90.00
_cell.angle_gamma   90.00
#
_symmetry.space_group_name_H-M   'P 1'
#
loop_
_entity.id
_entity.type
_entity.pdbx_description
1 polymer ?
#
loop_
_entity_poly.entity_id
_entity_poly.type
_entity_poly.pdbx_seq_one_letter_code
_entity_poly.pdbx_strand_id
1 'polypeptide(L)'
;MLRILRCAGVGLALMSGLFSAAPAASAADYPSRPVHWLIGFAAGGPVDIVSRMMAQWLSERLGQQFIVENRTGSGGNIAAAAAISSPPDGYTLLFVAPNNAISTSLYKKLPFDFLRDTVPVASIMQLTNMLVVSNAFPAKTVQEFIDYCKANPGKISFASSGNGTSVHMSAELFKVMTKCDMVHVPYRGSAIAFPDIISNKVQLIFDNLPSALEQAKGGTVRALGVTSPQRWPIVPDVPAIAETVPGFESVGFYGISAPKGTPPEVIEILNKAVGEALKDPKLVARLAETGGIPKPMTPAEFGKLVTDETEKWRKVVEFAGVSVD
;
A
#
# COMPACT_ATOMS: atom_id res chain seq x y z
N MET A 1 -73.00 40.78 31.72
CA MET A 1 -72.57 42.17 32.06
C MET A 1 -71.05 42.18 32.07
N LEU A 2 -70.38 42.56 30.97
CA LEU A 2 -69.65 43.85 30.83
C LEU A 2 -68.92 44.22 32.14
N ARG A 3 -67.59 44.40 32.22
CA ARG A 3 -66.70 45.33 31.47
C ARG A 3 -65.33 45.24 32.22
N ILE A 4 -64.14 45.18 31.61
CA ILE A 4 -63.24 46.34 31.41
C ILE A 4 -61.94 45.89 30.72
N LEU A 5 -61.52 46.76 29.81
CA LEU A 5 -60.32 46.83 28.97
C LEU A 5 -58.95 46.84 29.67
N ARG A 6 -57.94 46.46 28.85
CA ARG A 6 -56.57 47.00 28.71
C ARG A 6 -55.49 46.61 29.73
N CYS A 7 -54.47 45.92 29.22
CA CYS A 7 -53.09 46.44 29.23
C CYS A 7 -52.26 45.76 28.12
N ALA A 8 -51.62 46.59 27.29
CA ALA A 8 -50.59 46.21 26.34
C ALA A 8 -49.26 45.99 27.08
N GLY A 9 -48.46 45.02 26.65
CA GLY A 9 -47.12 44.77 27.18
C GLY A 9 -46.29 43.94 26.21
N VAL A 10 -45.43 44.63 25.47
CA VAL A 10 -44.42 44.14 24.54
C VAL A 10 -43.40 43.24 25.25
N GLY A 11 -42.94 42.17 24.59
CA GLY A 11 -41.85 41.33 25.08
C GLY A 11 -41.38 40.26 24.10
N LEU A 12 -40.95 40.66 22.90
CA LEU A 12 -40.26 39.77 21.95
C LEU A 12 -38.79 39.64 22.41
N ALA A 13 -38.48 38.66 23.26
CA ALA A 13 -37.11 38.36 23.64
C ALA A 13 -36.44 37.49 22.56
N LEU A 14 -35.57 38.10 21.74
CA LEU A 14 -34.65 37.40 20.87
C LEU A 14 -33.69 36.55 21.71
N MET A 15 -33.80 35.24 21.59
CA MET A 15 -32.82 34.30 22.13
C MET A 15 -31.78 34.04 21.03
N SER A 16 -30.92 35.03 20.80
CA SER A 16 -29.73 34.93 19.95
C SER A 16 -28.68 34.10 20.68
N GLY A 17 -28.84 32.77 20.65
CA GLY A 17 -27.86 31.83 21.20
C GLY A 17 -26.54 31.99 20.45
N LEU A 18 -25.52 32.47 21.17
CA LEU A 18 -24.15 32.54 20.71
C LEU A 18 -23.71 31.16 20.20
N PHE A 19 -23.59 31.02 18.88
CA PHE A 19 -22.67 30.06 18.31
C PHE A 19 -21.26 30.56 18.66
N SER A 20 -20.71 30.06 19.78
CA SER A 20 -19.29 30.14 20.05
C SER A 20 -18.56 29.49 18.88
N ALA A 21 -17.99 30.31 18.00
CA ALA A 21 -17.01 29.86 17.03
C ALA A 21 -15.86 29.24 17.84
N ALA A 22 -15.77 27.91 17.82
CA ALA A 22 -14.58 27.24 18.28
C ALA A 22 -13.39 27.84 17.51
N PRO A 23 -12.29 28.22 18.19
CA PRO A 23 -11.13 28.74 17.49
C PRO A 23 -10.72 27.71 16.44
N ALA A 24 -10.60 28.15 15.19
CA ALA A 24 -10.01 27.32 14.15
C ALA A 24 -8.63 26.89 14.67
N ALA A 25 -8.48 25.60 15.00
CA ALA A 25 -7.20 25.04 15.38
C ALA A 25 -6.23 25.38 14.25
N SER A 26 -5.24 26.23 14.56
CA SER A 26 -4.24 26.66 13.60
C SER A 26 -3.44 25.44 13.16
N ALA A 27 -3.10 25.38 11.88
CA ALA A 27 -2.07 24.52 11.30
C ALA A 27 -0.79 24.40 12.16
N ALA A 28 -0.48 25.44 12.95
CA ALA A 28 0.69 25.52 13.81
C ALA A 28 0.78 24.42 14.88
N ASP A 29 -0.35 23.80 15.28
CA ASP A 29 -0.41 22.83 16.39
C ASP A 29 -0.63 21.37 15.91
N TYR A 30 -0.55 21.10 14.61
CA TYR A 30 -0.70 19.73 14.09
C TYR A 30 0.58 18.89 14.31
N PRO A 31 0.47 17.64 14.80
CA PRO A 31 -0.72 16.99 15.36
C PRO A 31 -0.92 17.33 16.85
N SER A 32 -2.17 17.52 17.29
CA SER A 32 -2.55 17.75 18.70
C SER A 32 -3.26 16.57 19.37
N ARG A 33 -3.47 15.50 18.61
CA ARG A 33 -4.05 14.21 19.04
C ARG A 33 -3.45 13.07 18.22
N PRO A 34 -3.68 11.80 18.59
CA PRO A 34 -3.20 10.67 17.81
C PRO A 34 -3.65 10.70 16.35
N VAL A 35 -2.76 10.30 15.45
CA VAL A 35 -2.99 10.14 14.00
C VAL A 35 -3.18 8.67 13.70
N HIS A 36 -4.29 8.33 13.04
CA HIS A 36 -4.59 6.97 12.64
C HIS A 36 -4.04 6.71 11.24
N TRP A 37 -3.24 5.65 11.08
CA TRP A 37 -2.64 5.27 9.82
C TRP A 37 -3.20 3.92 9.36
N LEU A 38 -4.15 3.97 8.44
CA LEU A 38 -4.87 2.80 7.95
C LEU A 38 -4.04 2.06 6.90
N ILE A 39 -3.96 0.73 7.05
CA ILE A 39 -3.28 -0.16 6.10
C ILE A 39 -4.20 -1.30 5.65
N GLY A 40 -4.12 -1.64 4.36
CA GLY A 40 -5.04 -2.58 3.70
C GLY A 40 -4.75 -4.07 3.87
N PHE A 41 -3.76 -4.44 4.69
CA PHE A 41 -3.19 -5.79 4.75
C PHE A 41 -3.06 -6.29 6.18
N ALA A 42 -3.05 -7.63 6.34
CA ALA A 42 -2.90 -8.27 7.64
C ALA A 42 -1.60 -7.87 8.36
N ALA A 43 -1.64 -7.90 9.69
CA ALA A 43 -0.49 -7.59 10.54
C ALA A 43 0.67 -8.58 10.30
N GLY A 44 1.90 -8.13 10.53
CA GLY A 44 3.12 -8.92 10.31
C GLY A 44 3.54 -9.04 8.84
N GLY A 45 2.82 -8.41 7.90
CA GLY A 45 3.23 -8.34 6.50
C GLY A 45 4.17 -7.17 6.19
N PRO A 46 4.68 -7.09 4.94
CA PRO A 46 5.62 -6.06 4.49
C PRO A 46 5.15 -4.62 4.78
N VAL A 47 3.89 -4.33 4.49
CA VAL A 47 3.27 -3.01 4.72
C VAL A 47 3.16 -2.69 6.22
N ASP A 48 2.80 -3.69 7.04
CA ASP A 48 2.67 -3.53 8.49
C ASP A 48 4.03 -3.24 9.14
N ILE A 49 5.07 -3.96 8.72
CA ILE A 49 6.45 -3.76 9.21
C ILE A 49 6.93 -2.34 8.91
N VAL A 50 6.80 -1.88 7.65
CA VAL A 50 7.26 -0.53 7.25
C VAL A 50 6.44 0.56 7.92
N SER A 51 5.12 0.43 7.95
CA SER A 51 4.25 1.43 8.59
C SER A 51 4.54 1.56 10.08
N ARG A 52 4.78 0.46 10.82
CA ARG A 52 5.12 0.53 12.24
C ARG A 52 6.48 1.17 12.52
N MET A 53 7.49 0.89 11.68
CA MET A 53 8.80 1.57 11.80
C MET A 53 8.68 3.08 11.60
N MET A 54 7.94 3.50 10.57
CA MET A 54 7.70 4.91 10.28
C MET A 54 6.82 5.56 11.35
N ALA A 55 5.78 4.89 11.81
CA ALA A 55 4.84 5.38 12.82
C ALA A 55 5.55 5.63 14.15
N GLN A 56 6.44 4.73 14.57
CA GLN A 56 7.27 4.93 15.75
C GLN A 56 8.09 6.22 15.61
N TRP A 57 8.83 6.37 14.51
CA TRP A 57 9.68 7.54 14.29
C TRP A 57 8.87 8.85 14.23
N LEU A 58 7.75 8.84 13.51
CA LEU A 58 6.84 10.00 13.41
C LEU A 58 6.25 10.37 14.77
N SER A 59 5.94 9.38 15.61
CA SER A 59 5.40 9.63 16.95
C SER A 59 6.40 10.33 17.85
N GLU A 60 7.65 9.86 17.83
CA GLU A 60 8.76 10.46 18.58
C GLU A 60 9.05 11.88 18.08
N ARG A 61 8.97 12.11 16.76
CA ARG A 61 9.29 13.41 16.15
C ARG A 61 8.19 14.46 16.34
N LEU A 62 6.93 14.07 16.19
CA LEU A 62 5.79 14.99 16.15
C LEU A 62 5.03 15.08 17.48
N GLY A 63 5.42 14.29 18.49
CA GLY A 63 4.90 14.41 19.85
C GLY A 63 3.48 13.83 20.05
N GLN A 64 2.91 13.18 19.03
CA GLN A 64 1.63 12.47 19.11
C GLN A 64 1.75 11.07 18.52
N GLN A 65 0.96 10.13 19.02
CA GLN A 65 0.99 8.75 18.55
C GLN A 65 0.49 8.64 17.10
N PHE A 66 1.26 7.95 16.25
CA PHE A 66 0.83 7.45 14.95
C PHE A 66 0.43 5.98 15.12
N ILE A 67 -0.87 5.70 15.02
CA ILE A 67 -1.45 4.39 15.32
C ILE A 67 -1.69 3.63 14.02
N VAL A 68 -0.98 2.53 13.81
CA VAL A 68 -1.17 1.65 12.65
C VAL A 68 -2.40 0.76 12.86
N GLU A 69 -3.35 0.83 11.91
CA GLU A 69 -4.58 0.03 11.91
C GLU A 69 -4.70 -0.84 10.66
N ASN A 70 -4.74 -2.16 10.85
CA ASN A 70 -4.93 -3.12 9.76
C ASN A 70 -6.43 -3.27 9.42
N ARG A 71 -6.88 -2.70 8.30
CA ARG A 71 -8.25 -2.87 7.75
C ARG A 71 -8.19 -3.69 6.46
N THR A 72 -8.15 -5.00 6.62
CA THR A 72 -7.87 -5.94 5.52
C THR A 72 -9.07 -6.20 4.60
N GLY A 73 -8.80 -6.54 3.34
CA GLY A 73 -9.78 -7.08 2.41
C GLY A 73 -9.83 -6.34 1.08
N SER A 74 -10.33 -7.02 0.04
CA SER A 74 -10.45 -6.49 -1.32
C SER A 74 -9.15 -5.84 -1.85
N GLY A 75 -8.00 -6.50 -1.67
CA GLY A 75 -6.70 -5.95 -2.11
C GLY A 75 -6.28 -4.65 -1.42
N GLY A 76 -6.88 -4.33 -0.27
CA GLY A 76 -6.65 -3.10 0.49
C GLY A 76 -7.70 -2.01 0.26
N ASN A 77 -8.69 -2.24 -0.62
CA ASN A 77 -9.72 -1.25 -0.92
C ASN A 77 -10.63 -0.92 0.28
N ILE A 78 -10.75 -1.82 1.27
CA ILE A 78 -11.49 -1.56 2.52
C ILE A 78 -10.81 -0.45 3.33
N ALA A 79 -9.48 -0.52 3.51
CA ALA A 79 -8.72 0.53 4.17
C ALA A 79 -8.77 1.85 3.38
N ALA A 80 -8.66 1.77 2.05
CA ALA A 80 -8.71 2.94 1.19
C ALA A 80 -10.05 3.67 1.30
N ALA A 81 -11.17 2.94 1.18
CA ALA A 81 -12.52 3.52 1.32
C ALA A 81 -12.72 4.16 2.71
N ALA A 82 -12.25 3.50 3.76
CA ALA A 82 -12.33 4.03 5.12
C ALA A 82 -11.51 5.32 5.31
N ALA A 83 -10.28 5.35 4.80
CA ALA A 83 -9.44 6.54 4.86
C ALA A 83 -10.09 7.67 4.05
N ILE A 84 -10.45 7.44 2.80
CA ILE A 84 -11.07 8.43 1.90
C ILE A 84 -12.33 9.05 2.50
N SER A 85 -13.14 8.25 3.22
CA SER A 85 -14.39 8.71 3.83
C SER A 85 -14.18 9.42 5.18
N SER A 86 -12.95 9.51 5.67
CA SER A 86 -12.63 10.16 6.95
C SER A 86 -12.55 11.68 6.80
N PRO A 87 -12.67 12.44 7.91
CA PRO A 87 -12.48 13.89 7.88
C PRO A 87 -11.12 14.26 7.24
N PRO A 88 -11.09 15.24 6.33
CA PRO A 88 -9.85 15.67 5.68
C PRO A 88 -9.08 16.63 6.59
N ASP A 89 -8.68 16.17 7.77
CA ASP A 89 -8.00 16.96 8.82
C ASP A 89 -6.59 16.44 9.14
N GLY A 90 -6.13 15.42 8.39
CA GLY A 90 -4.83 14.79 8.54
C GLY A 90 -4.68 13.83 9.72
N TYR A 91 -5.75 13.56 10.49
CA TYR A 91 -5.70 12.58 11.58
C TYR A 91 -6.08 11.17 11.15
N THR A 92 -6.51 10.99 9.90
CA THR A 92 -6.60 9.66 9.26
C THR A 92 -5.79 9.66 7.98
N LEU A 93 -4.77 8.83 7.94
CA LEU A 93 -3.86 8.65 6.81
C LEU A 93 -4.03 7.26 6.22
N LEU A 94 -3.68 7.12 4.95
CA LEU A 94 -3.67 5.86 4.22
C LEU A 94 -2.24 5.51 3.85
N PHE A 95 -1.83 4.28 4.13
CA PHE A 95 -0.64 3.71 3.53
C PHE A 95 -0.91 3.40 2.07
N VAL A 96 -0.05 3.92 1.19
CA VAL A 96 -0.17 3.76 -0.25
C VAL A 96 0.88 2.78 -0.74
N ALA A 97 0.44 1.83 -1.55
CA ALA A 97 1.26 0.88 -2.29
C ALA A 97 0.69 0.73 -3.71
N PRO A 98 1.34 -0.04 -4.62
CA PRO A 98 0.87 -0.12 -6.01
C PRO A 98 -0.56 -0.65 -6.17
N ASN A 99 -1.08 -1.39 -5.18
CA ASN A 99 -2.47 -1.86 -5.17
C ASN A 99 -3.49 -0.71 -5.29
N ASN A 100 -3.17 0.46 -4.74
CA ASN A 100 -4.05 1.63 -4.83
C ASN A 100 -4.15 2.14 -6.28
N ALA A 101 -3.04 2.13 -7.02
CA ALA A 101 -3.00 2.48 -8.43
C ALA A 101 -3.66 1.39 -9.30
N ILE A 102 -3.31 0.11 -9.09
CA ILE A 102 -3.86 -1.04 -9.82
C ILE A 102 -5.37 -1.14 -9.67
N SER A 103 -5.90 -0.91 -8.46
CA SER A 103 -7.32 -1.11 -8.18
C SER A 103 -8.21 -0.23 -9.04
N THR A 104 -7.75 0.98 -9.41
CA THR A 104 -8.50 1.92 -10.26
C THR A 104 -8.84 1.36 -11.64
N SER A 105 -8.01 0.45 -12.17
CA SER A 105 -8.22 -0.19 -13.48
C SER A 105 -8.72 -1.63 -13.37
N LEU A 106 -8.43 -2.33 -12.27
CA LEU A 106 -8.76 -3.75 -12.12
C LEU A 106 -10.20 -4.00 -11.64
N TYR A 107 -10.67 -3.21 -10.67
CA TYR A 107 -11.99 -3.39 -10.08
C TYR A 107 -13.01 -2.62 -10.90
N LYS A 108 -14.02 -3.32 -11.44
CA LYS A 108 -15.08 -2.68 -12.25
C LYS A 108 -15.96 -1.75 -11.42
N LYS A 109 -16.07 -2.02 -10.12
CA LYS A 109 -16.88 -1.25 -9.17
C LYS A 109 -16.04 -0.91 -7.95
N LEU A 110 -15.61 0.35 -7.87
CA LEU A 110 -15.07 0.92 -6.65
C LEU A 110 -15.99 2.04 -6.15
N PRO A 111 -16.22 2.13 -4.83
CA PRO A 111 -17.00 3.22 -4.25
C PRO A 111 -16.23 4.54 -4.18
N PHE A 112 -15.00 4.58 -4.69
CA PHE A 112 -14.11 5.75 -4.68
C PHE A 112 -13.24 5.78 -5.93
N ASP A 113 -12.71 6.95 -6.25
CA ASP A 113 -11.64 7.14 -7.22
C ASP A 113 -10.37 7.54 -6.45
N PHE A 114 -9.33 6.70 -6.51
CA PHE A 114 -8.15 6.90 -5.68
C PHE A 114 -7.42 8.21 -5.99
N LEU A 115 -7.25 8.54 -7.28
CA LEU A 115 -6.52 9.75 -7.70
C LEU A 115 -7.32 11.02 -7.39
N ARG A 116 -8.64 10.97 -7.52
CA ARG A 116 -9.54 12.11 -7.29
C ARG A 116 -9.79 12.36 -5.81
N ASP A 117 -9.93 11.31 -5.01
CA ASP A 117 -10.46 11.35 -3.63
C ASP A 117 -9.36 11.29 -2.56
N THR A 118 -8.09 11.22 -2.96
CA THR A 118 -6.94 11.33 -2.06
C THR A 118 -6.03 12.49 -2.46
N VAL A 119 -5.18 12.91 -1.53
CA VAL A 119 -4.04 13.79 -1.80
C VAL A 119 -2.73 13.07 -1.40
N PRO A 120 -1.72 13.05 -2.29
CA PRO A 120 -0.42 12.46 -1.98
C PRO A 120 0.28 13.25 -0.88
N VAL A 121 0.87 12.55 0.10
CA VAL A 121 1.57 13.17 1.23
C VAL A 121 3.08 13.01 1.08
N ALA A 122 3.56 11.77 1.04
CA ALA A 122 4.99 11.49 1.00
C ALA A 122 5.28 10.10 0.44
N SER A 123 6.39 10.00 -0.27
CA SER A 123 7.01 8.71 -0.59
C SER A 123 7.90 8.26 0.56
N ILE A 124 7.90 6.97 0.86
CA ILE A 124 8.75 6.33 1.88
C ILE A 124 9.91 5.63 1.20
N MET A 125 9.62 4.63 0.37
CA MET A 125 10.65 3.80 -0.24
C MET A 125 10.19 3.20 -1.57
N GLN A 126 11.14 2.87 -2.41
CA GLN A 126 10.98 1.97 -3.54
C GLN A 126 11.34 0.54 -3.11
N LEU A 127 10.67 -0.44 -3.70
CA LEU A 127 10.95 -1.85 -3.44
C LEU A 127 10.66 -2.70 -4.67
N THR A 128 11.30 -3.86 -4.73
CA THR A 128 11.01 -4.90 -5.72
C THR A 128 10.15 -6.01 -5.10
N ASN A 129 9.55 -6.84 -5.94
CA ASN A 129 9.03 -8.13 -5.53
C ASN A 129 10.08 -9.21 -5.80
N MET A 130 9.89 -10.38 -5.20
CA MET A 130 10.73 -11.54 -5.40
C MET A 130 9.85 -12.77 -5.66
N LEU A 131 10.13 -13.45 -6.76
CA LEU A 131 9.60 -14.78 -7.01
C LEU A 131 10.29 -15.75 -6.07
N VAL A 132 9.51 -16.31 -5.14
CA VAL A 132 9.93 -17.41 -4.28
C VAL A 132 9.03 -18.61 -4.51
N VAL A 133 9.61 -19.81 -4.40
CA VAL A 133 8.92 -21.08 -4.56
C VAL A 133 9.09 -21.95 -3.31
N SER A 134 8.16 -22.87 -3.10
CA SER A 134 8.32 -23.93 -2.11
C SER A 134 9.62 -24.71 -2.34
N ASN A 135 10.28 -25.14 -1.27
CA ASN A 135 11.48 -25.98 -1.38
C ASN A 135 11.19 -27.34 -2.03
N ALA A 136 9.95 -27.82 -1.95
CA ALA A 136 9.50 -29.04 -2.62
C ALA A 136 9.28 -28.84 -4.14
N PHE A 137 9.25 -27.59 -4.63
CA PHE A 137 9.12 -27.31 -6.05
C PHE A 137 10.46 -27.59 -6.77
N PRO A 138 10.45 -28.28 -7.92
CA PRO A 138 11.68 -28.80 -8.53
C PRO A 138 12.56 -27.70 -9.14
N ALA A 139 11.99 -26.59 -9.61
CA ALA A 139 12.75 -25.53 -10.26
C ALA A 139 13.66 -24.76 -9.29
N LYS A 140 14.89 -24.50 -9.73
CA LYS A 140 15.91 -23.71 -9.01
C LYS A 140 16.24 -22.41 -9.72
N THR A 141 15.79 -22.23 -10.95
CA THR A 141 15.99 -21.01 -11.76
C THR A 141 14.68 -20.56 -12.39
N VAL A 142 14.63 -19.31 -12.85
CA VAL A 142 13.47 -18.78 -13.59
C VAL A 142 13.22 -19.58 -14.88
N GLN A 143 14.27 -19.98 -15.59
CA GLN A 143 14.14 -20.78 -16.81
C GLN A 143 13.55 -22.17 -16.51
N GLU A 144 14.09 -22.88 -15.52
CA GLU A 144 13.54 -24.18 -15.09
C GLU A 144 12.09 -24.08 -14.63
N PHE A 145 11.74 -22.95 -13.98
CA PHE A 145 10.37 -22.67 -13.58
C PHE A 145 9.44 -22.54 -14.80
N ILE A 146 9.85 -21.77 -15.82
CA ILE A 146 9.09 -21.59 -17.06
C ILE A 146 8.91 -22.93 -17.79
N ASP A 147 9.97 -23.73 -17.87
CA ASP A 147 9.93 -25.03 -18.55
C ASP A 147 8.99 -26.01 -17.83
N TYR A 148 9.09 -26.09 -16.50
CA TYR A 148 8.20 -26.92 -15.69
C TYR A 148 6.74 -26.48 -15.83
N CYS A 149 6.50 -25.18 -15.80
CA CYS A 149 5.18 -24.57 -15.92
C CYS A 149 4.52 -24.87 -17.27
N LYS A 150 5.25 -24.73 -18.38
CA LYS A 150 4.75 -25.07 -19.72
C LYS A 150 4.46 -26.56 -19.88
N ALA A 151 5.21 -27.42 -19.21
CA ALA A 151 4.97 -28.86 -19.21
C ALA A 151 3.79 -29.28 -18.31
N ASN A 152 3.34 -28.42 -17.40
CA ASN A 152 2.33 -28.72 -16.39
C ASN A 152 1.25 -27.62 -16.28
N PRO A 153 0.54 -27.30 -17.39
CA PRO A 153 -0.45 -26.22 -17.40
C PRO A 153 -1.57 -26.46 -16.38
N GLY A 154 -1.92 -25.42 -15.63
CA GLY A 154 -2.99 -25.44 -14.62
C GLY A 154 -2.69 -26.23 -13.35
N LYS A 155 -1.52 -26.88 -13.24
CA LYS A 155 -1.12 -27.66 -12.06
C LYS A 155 -0.39 -26.84 -11.00
N ILE A 156 0.02 -25.62 -11.33
CA ILE A 156 0.75 -24.72 -10.44
C ILE A 156 -0.22 -23.68 -9.92
N SER A 157 -0.25 -23.52 -8.60
CA SER A 157 -0.96 -22.43 -7.94
C SER A 157 0.03 -21.40 -7.42
N PHE A 158 -0.32 -20.12 -7.53
CA PHE A 158 0.44 -19.02 -6.94
C PHE A 158 -0.39 -18.25 -5.92
N ALA A 159 0.24 -17.92 -4.80
CA ALA A 159 -0.37 -17.10 -3.76
C ALA A 159 -0.25 -15.62 -4.11
N SER A 160 -1.10 -14.81 -3.49
CA SER A 160 -0.92 -13.36 -3.46
C SER A 160 -1.41 -12.74 -2.16
N SER A 161 -1.06 -11.48 -1.93
CA SER A 161 -1.64 -10.66 -0.85
C SER A 161 -3.06 -10.14 -1.12
N GLY A 162 -3.68 -10.57 -2.22
CA GLY A 162 -5.07 -10.25 -2.59
C GLY A 162 -5.19 -9.85 -4.07
N ASN A 163 -6.43 -9.82 -4.56
CA ASN A 163 -6.71 -9.37 -5.92
C ASN A 163 -6.30 -7.90 -6.11
N GLY A 164 -5.50 -7.65 -7.14
CA GLY A 164 -5.04 -6.30 -7.51
C GLY A 164 -3.85 -5.77 -6.73
N THR A 165 -3.19 -6.60 -5.94
CA THR A 165 -1.91 -6.21 -5.34
C THR A 165 -0.77 -6.34 -6.35
N SER A 166 0.37 -5.69 -6.08
CA SER A 166 1.57 -5.89 -6.91
C SER A 166 2.00 -7.36 -6.95
N VAL A 167 1.74 -8.12 -5.89
CA VAL A 167 2.03 -9.56 -5.80
C VAL A 167 1.18 -10.34 -6.81
N HIS A 168 -0.13 -10.08 -6.86
CA HIS A 168 -1.02 -10.68 -7.87
C HIS A 168 -0.60 -10.26 -9.29
N MET A 169 -0.43 -8.96 -9.52
CA MET A 169 -0.16 -8.46 -10.87
C MET A 169 1.23 -8.83 -11.40
N SER A 170 2.23 -9.03 -10.54
CA SER A 170 3.54 -9.57 -10.95
C SER A 170 3.41 -10.96 -11.54
N ALA A 171 2.59 -11.82 -10.90
CA ALA A 171 2.34 -13.17 -11.38
C ALA A 171 1.53 -13.17 -12.67
N GLU A 172 0.50 -12.33 -12.79
CA GLU A 172 -0.29 -12.21 -14.02
C GLU A 172 0.54 -11.68 -15.20
N LEU A 173 1.37 -10.65 -14.98
CA LEU A 173 2.31 -10.19 -15.99
C LEU A 173 3.27 -11.32 -16.41
N PHE A 174 3.78 -12.09 -15.44
CA PHE A 174 4.66 -13.22 -15.70
C PHE A 174 3.97 -14.29 -16.54
N LYS A 175 2.73 -14.66 -16.19
CA LYS A 175 1.90 -15.63 -16.92
C LYS A 175 1.77 -15.24 -18.38
N VAL A 176 1.40 -14.00 -18.65
CA VAL A 176 1.16 -13.52 -20.02
C VAL A 176 2.47 -13.50 -20.82
N MET A 177 3.55 -12.97 -20.25
CA MET A 177 4.85 -12.87 -20.94
C MET A 177 5.49 -14.23 -21.23
N THR A 178 5.29 -15.21 -20.35
CA THR A 178 5.92 -16.54 -20.46
C THR A 178 4.99 -17.62 -21.01
N LYS A 179 3.70 -17.31 -21.17
CA LYS A 179 2.62 -18.27 -21.48
C LYS A 179 2.49 -19.38 -20.44
N CYS A 180 2.76 -19.02 -19.18
CA CYS A 180 2.56 -19.89 -18.04
C CYS A 180 1.08 -19.94 -17.65
N ASP A 181 0.52 -21.14 -17.51
CA ASP A 181 -0.83 -21.33 -17.00
C ASP A 181 -0.78 -21.72 -15.52
N MET A 182 -1.15 -20.77 -14.66
CA MET A 182 -1.12 -20.91 -13.20
C MET A 182 -2.42 -20.40 -12.58
N VAL A 183 -2.84 -21.08 -11.51
CA VAL A 183 -4.06 -20.78 -10.75
C VAL A 183 -3.75 -19.80 -9.63
N HIS A 184 -4.56 -18.74 -9.54
CA HIS A 184 -4.41 -17.72 -8.50
C HIS A 184 -5.12 -18.12 -7.20
N VAL A 185 -4.42 -18.00 -6.07
CA VAL A 185 -4.97 -18.19 -4.73
C VAL A 185 -4.78 -16.89 -3.91
N PRO A 186 -5.83 -16.07 -3.74
CA PRO A 186 -5.71 -14.80 -3.02
C PRO A 186 -5.78 -14.98 -1.50
N TYR A 187 -4.87 -14.32 -0.78
CA TYR A 187 -4.89 -14.17 0.68
C TYR A 187 -5.16 -12.71 1.06
N ARG A 188 -5.41 -12.43 2.34
CA ARG A 188 -5.62 -11.06 2.88
C ARG A 188 -4.31 -10.34 3.28
N GLY A 189 -3.19 -10.81 2.74
CA GLY A 189 -1.83 -10.40 3.06
C GLY A 189 -0.86 -11.54 2.78
N SER A 190 0.39 -11.25 2.42
CA SER A 190 1.35 -12.29 2.04
C SER A 190 1.90 -13.09 3.22
N ALA A 191 2.03 -12.48 4.40
CA ALA A 191 2.50 -13.16 5.61
C ALA A 191 1.73 -14.45 5.91
N ILE A 192 0.41 -14.43 5.72
CA ILE A 192 -0.47 -15.59 5.97
C ILE A 192 -0.49 -16.62 4.83
N ALA A 193 0.18 -16.35 3.71
CA ALA A 193 0.31 -17.29 2.59
C ALA A 193 1.51 -18.24 2.75
N PHE A 194 2.57 -17.82 3.46
CA PHE A 194 3.79 -18.61 3.59
C PHE A 194 3.61 -20.01 4.17
N PRO A 195 2.75 -20.26 5.18
CA PRO A 195 2.53 -21.63 5.66
C PRO A 195 2.08 -22.60 4.55
N ASP A 196 1.25 -22.15 3.62
CA ASP A 196 0.77 -22.96 2.49
C ASP A 196 1.82 -23.10 1.38
N ILE A 197 2.73 -22.11 1.26
CA ILE A 197 3.88 -22.20 0.35
C ILE A 197 4.93 -23.19 0.89
N ILE A 198 5.25 -23.09 2.17
CA ILE A 198 6.21 -23.96 2.85
C ILE A 198 5.74 -25.43 2.79
N SER A 199 4.46 -25.67 3.01
CA SER A 199 3.84 -27.01 2.88
C SER A 199 3.57 -27.44 1.43
N ASN A 200 3.90 -26.60 0.45
CA ASN A 200 3.69 -26.82 -0.98
C ASN A 200 2.23 -27.04 -1.40
N LYS A 201 1.26 -26.59 -0.60
CA LYS A 201 -0.15 -26.53 -1.02
C LYS A 201 -0.34 -25.49 -2.12
N VAL A 202 0.40 -24.38 -2.03
CA VAL A 202 0.55 -23.38 -3.09
C VAL A 202 2.04 -23.31 -3.44
N GLN A 203 2.41 -23.25 -4.72
CA GLN A 203 3.80 -23.53 -5.11
C GLN A 203 4.70 -22.30 -5.04
N LEU A 204 4.15 -21.10 -5.20
CA LEU A 204 4.94 -19.87 -5.32
C LEU A 204 4.20 -18.60 -4.90
N ILE A 205 4.96 -17.52 -4.77
CA ILE A 205 4.47 -16.15 -4.63
C ILE A 205 5.49 -15.18 -5.24
N PHE A 206 5.00 -14.06 -5.81
CA PHE A 206 5.82 -12.90 -6.19
C PHE A 206 5.75 -11.84 -5.08
N ASP A 207 6.18 -12.20 -3.88
CA ASP A 207 5.93 -11.39 -2.70
C ASP A 207 6.81 -10.13 -2.66
N ASN A 208 6.38 -9.12 -1.90
CA ASN A 208 7.22 -7.96 -1.64
C ASN A 208 8.51 -8.39 -0.94
N LEU A 209 9.62 -7.75 -1.30
CA LEU A 209 10.95 -8.16 -0.86
C LEU A 209 11.11 -8.38 0.66
N PRO A 210 10.53 -7.57 1.59
CA PRO A 210 10.73 -7.77 3.03
C PRO A 210 10.45 -9.21 3.51
N SER A 211 9.23 -9.70 3.25
CA SER A 211 8.81 -11.03 3.72
C SER A 211 9.41 -12.15 2.88
N ALA A 212 9.54 -11.98 1.56
CA ALA A 212 10.23 -12.94 0.71
C ALA A 212 11.69 -13.15 1.15
N LEU A 213 12.40 -12.05 1.45
CA LEU A 213 13.79 -12.07 1.88
C LEU A 213 13.96 -12.76 3.24
N GLU A 214 13.09 -12.46 4.20
CA GLU A 214 13.09 -13.11 5.51
C GLU A 214 12.95 -14.63 5.37
N GLN A 215 11.96 -15.09 4.60
CA GLN A 215 11.68 -16.51 4.40
C GLN A 215 12.79 -17.21 3.60
N ALA A 216 13.32 -16.57 2.55
CA ALA A 216 14.43 -17.09 1.78
C ALA A 216 15.72 -17.20 2.61
N LYS A 217 16.05 -16.18 3.44
CA LYS A 217 17.20 -16.23 4.37
C LYS A 217 17.02 -17.29 5.45
N GLY A 218 15.80 -17.50 5.93
CA GLY A 218 15.46 -18.59 6.85
C GLY A 218 15.50 -19.98 6.22
N GLY A 219 15.65 -20.09 4.90
CA GLY A 219 15.70 -21.34 4.17
C GLY A 219 14.36 -22.08 4.08
N THR A 220 13.24 -21.43 4.41
CA THR A 220 11.90 -22.04 4.37
C THR A 220 11.32 -22.09 2.95
N VAL A 221 11.80 -21.21 2.08
CA VAL A 221 11.46 -21.13 0.64
C VAL A 221 12.71 -20.82 -0.17
N ARG A 222 12.64 -21.02 -1.49
CA ARG A 222 13.73 -20.72 -2.43
C ARG A 222 13.42 -19.47 -3.25
N ALA A 223 14.34 -18.50 -3.26
CA ALA A 223 14.26 -17.37 -4.17
C ALA A 223 14.72 -17.77 -5.58
N LEU A 224 13.95 -17.37 -6.61
CA LEU A 224 14.29 -17.60 -8.02
C LEU A 224 14.67 -16.32 -8.75
N GLY A 225 14.06 -15.18 -8.42
CA GLY A 225 14.38 -13.92 -9.09
C GLY A 225 13.66 -12.71 -8.51
N VAL A 226 14.25 -11.54 -8.70
CA VAL A 226 13.62 -10.24 -8.37
C VAL A 226 12.89 -9.67 -9.58
N THR A 227 11.86 -8.87 -9.33
CA THR A 227 11.01 -8.28 -10.38
C THR A 227 11.50 -6.93 -10.89
N SER A 228 12.64 -6.44 -10.40
CA SER A 228 13.30 -5.25 -10.91
C SER A 228 13.99 -5.54 -12.25
N PRO A 229 14.18 -4.53 -13.11
CA PRO A 229 14.76 -4.74 -14.44
C PRO A 229 16.24 -5.17 -14.37
N GLN A 230 16.88 -4.94 -13.22
CA GLN A 230 18.23 -5.35 -12.89
C GLN A 230 18.23 -5.99 -11.51
N ARG A 231 19.30 -6.70 -11.16
CA ARG A 231 19.46 -7.28 -9.83
C ARG A 231 19.32 -6.21 -8.77
N TRP A 232 18.60 -6.53 -7.71
CA TRP A 232 18.30 -5.55 -6.67
C TRP A 232 19.52 -5.40 -5.75
N PRO A 233 20.02 -4.19 -5.46
CA PRO A 233 21.27 -3.98 -4.72
C PRO A 233 21.33 -4.65 -3.34
N ILE A 234 20.18 -4.85 -2.70
CA ILE A 234 20.09 -5.47 -1.36
C ILE A 234 20.18 -7.02 -1.44
N VAL A 235 19.93 -7.60 -2.60
CA VAL A 235 20.01 -9.06 -2.87
C VAL A 235 20.73 -9.32 -4.21
N PRO A 236 22.01 -8.92 -4.34
CA PRO A 236 22.71 -8.93 -5.62
C PRO A 236 22.93 -10.34 -6.20
N ASP A 237 22.84 -11.37 -5.35
CA ASP A 237 22.98 -12.77 -5.76
C ASP A 237 21.71 -13.35 -6.38
N VAL A 238 20.56 -12.69 -6.19
CA VAL A 238 19.28 -13.11 -6.78
C VAL A 238 19.14 -12.45 -8.17
N PRO A 239 18.99 -13.24 -9.26
CA PRO A 239 18.93 -12.69 -10.61
C PRO A 239 17.67 -11.85 -10.82
N ALA A 240 17.73 -10.89 -11.72
CA ALA A 240 16.52 -10.26 -12.21
C ALA A 240 15.76 -11.22 -13.14
N ILE A 241 14.44 -11.29 -12.99
CA ILE A 241 13.60 -12.07 -13.92
C ILE A 241 13.79 -11.56 -15.36
N ALA A 242 14.05 -10.27 -15.54
CA ALA A 242 14.37 -9.66 -16.82
C ALA A 242 15.60 -10.27 -17.55
N GLU A 243 16.53 -10.91 -16.81
CA GLU A 243 17.66 -11.65 -17.41
C GLU A 243 17.18 -12.86 -18.22
N THR A 244 16.01 -13.42 -17.90
CA THR A 244 15.40 -14.57 -18.59
C THR A 244 14.16 -14.18 -19.40
N VAL A 245 13.40 -13.18 -18.94
CA VAL A 245 12.16 -12.68 -19.57
C VAL A 245 12.35 -11.19 -19.89
N PRO A 246 12.97 -10.85 -21.03
CA PRO A 246 13.24 -9.46 -21.38
C PRO A 246 12.01 -8.56 -21.33
N GLY A 247 12.14 -7.39 -20.72
CA GLY A 247 11.05 -6.43 -20.53
C GLY A 247 10.15 -6.71 -19.32
N PHE A 248 10.38 -7.80 -18.57
CA PHE A 248 9.65 -8.04 -17.33
C PHE A 248 10.09 -7.05 -16.26
N GLU A 249 9.15 -6.25 -15.77
CA GLU A 249 9.38 -5.32 -14.67
C GLU A 249 8.13 -5.18 -13.82
N SER A 250 8.30 -5.30 -12.51
CA SER A 250 7.29 -4.91 -11.51
C SER A 250 7.99 -4.38 -10.28
N VAL A 251 8.33 -3.09 -10.30
CA VAL A 251 8.85 -2.36 -9.14
C VAL A 251 7.70 -1.62 -8.47
N GLY A 252 7.68 -1.64 -7.14
CA GLY A 252 6.69 -0.98 -6.31
C GLY A 252 7.25 0.23 -5.56
N PHE A 253 6.34 0.94 -4.92
CA PHE A 253 6.62 2.06 -4.03
C PHE A 253 5.75 1.95 -2.78
N TYR A 254 6.21 2.51 -1.67
CA TYR A 254 5.40 2.74 -0.48
C TYR A 254 5.36 4.23 -0.16
N GLY A 255 4.21 4.70 0.33
CA GLY A 255 4.03 6.08 0.72
C GLY A 255 2.79 6.32 1.56
N ILE A 256 2.41 7.58 1.65
CA ILE A 256 1.31 8.07 2.47
C ILE A 256 0.41 8.95 1.60
N SER A 257 -0.90 8.79 1.76
CA SER A 257 -1.89 9.74 1.26
C SER A 257 -2.89 10.08 2.35
N ALA A 258 -3.57 11.21 2.18
CA ALA A 258 -4.63 11.67 3.07
C ALA A 258 -5.93 11.89 2.26
N PRO A 259 -7.09 12.03 2.92
CA PRO A 259 -8.35 12.31 2.24
C PRO A 259 -8.28 13.64 1.48
N LYS A 260 -8.95 13.71 0.33
CA LYS A 260 -9.05 14.96 -0.45
C LYS A 260 -9.57 16.11 0.42
N GLY A 261 -8.92 17.26 0.32
CA GLY A 261 -9.25 18.46 1.10
C GLY A 261 -8.43 18.61 2.38
N THR A 262 -7.54 17.67 2.67
CA THR A 262 -6.60 17.81 3.79
C THR A 262 -5.77 19.09 3.60
N PRO A 263 -5.66 19.97 4.62
CA PRO A 263 -5.00 21.26 4.47
C PRO A 263 -3.54 21.14 3.99
N PRO A 264 -3.10 21.95 3.01
CA PRO A 264 -1.74 21.90 2.46
C PRO A 264 -0.63 21.98 3.52
N GLU A 265 -0.83 22.78 4.57
CA GLU A 265 0.06 22.89 5.73
C GLU A 265 0.32 21.54 6.44
N VAL A 266 -0.71 20.71 6.59
CA VAL A 266 -0.64 19.41 7.25
C VAL A 266 0.11 18.43 6.34
N ILE A 267 -0.14 18.51 5.03
CA ILE A 267 0.61 17.76 4.03
C ILE A 267 2.10 18.13 4.09
N GLU A 268 2.42 19.43 4.21
CA GLU A 268 3.80 19.91 4.31
C GLU A 268 4.48 19.43 5.60
N ILE A 269 3.81 19.51 6.76
CA ILE A 269 4.33 19.01 8.04
C ILE A 269 4.65 17.51 7.94
N LEU A 270 3.70 16.71 7.43
CA LEU A 270 3.88 15.27 7.28
C LEU A 270 4.98 14.94 6.27
N ASN A 271 5.03 15.62 5.12
CA ASN A 271 6.05 15.40 4.11
C ASN A 271 7.45 15.72 4.65
N LYS A 272 7.59 16.86 5.35
CA LYS A 272 8.84 17.26 5.99
C LYS A 272 9.28 16.22 7.02
N ALA A 273 8.36 15.77 7.89
CA ALA A 273 8.67 14.76 8.90
C ALA A 273 9.11 13.43 8.27
N VAL A 274 8.44 12.95 7.23
CA VAL A 274 8.87 11.76 6.48
C VAL A 274 10.23 11.98 5.82
N GLY A 275 10.46 13.15 5.21
CA GLY A 275 11.75 13.50 4.61
C GLY A 275 12.91 13.55 5.61
N GLU A 276 12.65 13.96 6.86
CA GLU A 276 13.61 13.88 7.96
C GLU A 276 13.83 12.44 8.42
N ALA A 277 12.77 11.63 8.50
CA ALA A 277 12.83 10.21 8.84
C ALA A 277 13.75 9.45 7.87
N LEU A 278 13.61 9.71 6.56
CA LEU A 278 14.41 9.07 5.52
C LEU A 278 15.88 9.55 5.48
N LYS A 279 16.27 10.51 6.33
CA LYS A 279 17.66 10.92 6.57
C LYS A 279 18.24 10.36 7.86
N ASP A 280 17.40 9.79 8.75
CA ASP A 280 17.86 9.18 9.99
C ASP A 280 18.63 7.87 9.69
N PRO A 281 19.92 7.77 10.05
CA PRO A 281 20.72 6.60 9.69
C PRO A 281 20.19 5.28 10.28
N LYS A 282 19.56 5.32 11.47
CA LYS A 282 19.04 4.11 12.12
C LYS A 282 17.79 3.63 11.40
N LEU A 283 16.89 4.54 11.01
CA LEU A 283 15.71 4.20 10.24
C LEU A 283 16.07 3.74 8.82
N VAL A 284 17.00 4.42 8.15
CA VAL A 284 17.49 4.02 6.82
C VAL A 284 18.09 2.61 6.86
N ALA A 285 18.90 2.29 7.88
CA ALA A 285 19.44 0.94 8.06
C ALA A 285 18.33 -0.10 8.23
N ARG A 286 17.32 0.17 9.07
CA ARG A 286 16.17 -0.73 9.26
C ARG A 286 15.33 -0.89 7.99
N LEU A 287 15.13 0.17 7.20
CA LEU A 287 14.45 0.07 5.91
C LEU A 287 15.25 -0.79 4.92
N ALA A 288 16.58 -0.67 4.90
CA ALA A 288 17.45 -1.48 4.07
C ALA A 288 17.40 -2.98 4.44
N GLU A 289 17.28 -3.32 5.72
CA GLU A 289 17.07 -4.72 6.17
C GLU A 289 15.80 -5.33 5.57
N THR A 290 14.78 -4.52 5.31
CA THR A 290 13.55 -4.95 4.63
C THR A 290 13.66 -4.98 3.10
N GLY A 291 14.80 -4.63 2.51
CA GLY A 291 14.92 -4.57 1.05
C GLY A 291 14.39 -3.29 0.41
N GLY A 292 13.98 -2.30 1.22
CA GLY A 292 13.52 -1.00 0.75
C GLY A 292 14.67 -0.05 0.45
N ILE A 293 14.55 0.73 -0.62
CA ILE A 293 15.44 1.85 -0.93
C ILE A 293 14.67 3.14 -0.64
N PRO A 294 15.06 3.94 0.38
CA PRO A 294 14.44 5.22 0.66
C PRO A 294 14.34 6.10 -0.59
N LYS A 295 13.16 6.68 -0.81
CA LYS A 295 12.90 7.50 -2.00
C LYS A 295 12.10 8.74 -1.61
N PRO A 296 12.72 9.73 -0.93
CA PRO A 296 12.03 10.95 -0.56
C PRO A 296 11.56 11.68 -1.82
N MET A 297 10.33 12.17 -1.79
CA MET A 297 9.70 12.94 -2.87
C MET A 297 8.86 14.06 -2.25
N THR A 298 8.75 15.17 -2.96
CA THR A 298 7.70 16.16 -2.69
C THR A 298 6.31 15.54 -2.90
N PRO A 299 5.24 16.12 -2.32
CA PRO A 299 3.88 15.64 -2.57
C PRO A 299 3.52 15.60 -4.07
N ALA A 300 3.98 16.60 -4.84
CA ALA A 300 3.74 16.69 -6.28
C ALA A 300 4.45 15.58 -7.08
N GLU A 301 5.73 15.33 -6.80
CA GLU A 301 6.49 14.23 -7.42
C GLU A 301 5.87 12.87 -7.08
N PHE A 302 5.44 12.68 -5.83
CA PHE A 302 4.78 11.46 -5.41
C PHE A 302 3.42 11.28 -6.10
N GLY A 303 2.62 12.35 -6.23
CA GLY A 303 1.38 12.33 -7.00
C GLY A 303 1.59 11.96 -8.47
N LYS A 304 2.67 12.48 -9.08
CA LYS A 304 3.05 12.11 -10.44
C LYS A 304 3.41 10.63 -10.53
N LEU A 305 4.20 10.10 -9.61
CA LEU A 305 4.52 8.67 -9.56
C LEU A 305 3.25 7.80 -9.50
N VAL A 306 2.31 8.13 -8.60
CA VAL A 306 1.05 7.39 -8.46
C VAL A 306 0.23 7.44 -9.76
N THR A 307 0.19 8.58 -10.44
CA THR A 307 -0.49 8.74 -11.72
C THR A 307 0.16 7.89 -12.83
N ASP A 308 1.49 7.95 -12.94
CA ASP A 308 2.24 7.17 -13.93
C ASP A 308 2.09 5.66 -13.68
N GLU A 309 2.11 5.24 -12.41
CA GLU A 309 1.87 3.84 -12.02
C GLU A 309 0.45 3.39 -12.37
N THR A 310 -0.55 4.26 -12.19
CA THR A 310 -1.94 3.96 -12.55
C THR A 310 -2.05 3.66 -14.04
N GLU A 311 -1.45 4.50 -14.89
CA GLU A 311 -1.46 4.30 -16.34
C GLU A 311 -0.66 3.05 -16.76
N LYS A 312 0.49 2.79 -16.11
CA LYS A 312 1.27 1.56 -16.34
C LYS A 312 0.44 0.31 -16.03
N TRP A 313 -0.17 0.26 -14.86
CA TRP A 313 -0.92 -0.91 -14.41
C TRP A 313 -2.23 -1.10 -15.18
N ARG A 314 -2.88 -0.03 -15.64
CA ARG A 314 -4.02 -0.13 -16.56
C ARG A 314 -3.67 -0.93 -17.80
N LYS A 315 -2.53 -0.64 -18.45
CA LYS A 315 -2.05 -1.39 -19.62
C LYS A 315 -1.78 -2.85 -19.30
N VAL A 316 -1.20 -3.13 -18.13
CA VAL A 316 -0.94 -4.52 -17.69
C VAL A 316 -2.24 -5.28 -17.42
N VAL A 317 -3.22 -4.66 -16.76
CA VAL A 317 -4.55 -5.25 -16.52
C VAL A 317 -5.24 -5.58 -17.84
N GLU A 318 -5.25 -4.65 -18.79
CA GLU A 318 -5.79 -4.85 -20.13
C GLU A 318 -5.06 -5.98 -20.88
N PHE A 319 -3.73 -5.96 -20.85
CA PHE A 319 -2.90 -6.97 -21.51
C PHE A 319 -3.06 -8.37 -20.91
N ALA A 320 -3.24 -8.46 -19.60
CA ALA A 320 -3.48 -9.72 -18.90
C ALA A 320 -4.94 -10.19 -18.96
N GLY A 321 -5.87 -9.33 -19.40
CA GLY A 321 -7.29 -9.66 -19.48
C GLY A 321 -7.93 -9.99 -18.12
N VAL A 322 -7.35 -9.48 -17.03
CA VAL A 322 -7.83 -9.73 -15.67
C VAL A 322 -8.78 -8.62 -15.22
N SER A 323 -9.81 -8.99 -14.45
CA SER A 323 -10.71 -8.02 -13.82
C SER A 323 -11.28 -8.59 -12.52
N VAL A 324 -11.75 -7.71 -11.65
CA VAL A 324 -12.49 -8.07 -10.43
C VAL A 324 -13.82 -7.32 -10.45
N ASP A 325 -14.89 -8.03 -10.11
CA ASP A 325 -16.25 -7.47 -10.07
C ASP A 325 -16.57 -6.73 -8.76
#